data_AF-A0A0Q6A597-F1
#
_entry.id   AF-A0A0Q6A597-F1
#
_cell.length_a   1.000
_cell.length_b   1.000
_cell.length_c   1.000
_cell.angle_alpha   90.00
_cell.angle_beta   90.00
_cell.angle_gamma   90.00
#
_symmetry.space_group_name_H-M   'P 1'
#
loop_
_entity.id
_entity.type
_entity.pdbx_description
1 polymer ?
#
loop_
_entity_poly.entity_id
_entity_poly.type
_entity_poly.pdbx_seq_one_letter_code
_entity_poly.pdbx_strand_id
1 'polypeptide(L)'
;MINKIIKKNIRLLSERYSHEISYFESVIVIKNEKNFIEIFSQFKENVLVKYNLEKGIDEVKIQDFEIYDILIKIFRRRDLEKVNLNPMNPLKIDDIEEEFGDLNKFEEKLRSLINKRTDYFNIGGNRVLIELYKNILILRDDIGASKSNVINLSNDKI
;
A
#
# COMPACT_ATOMS: atom_id res chain seq x y z
N MET A 1 14.32 -11.34 -6.10
CA MET A 1 14.17 -11.04 -4.65
C MET A 1 13.44 -9.71 -4.55
N ILE A 2 12.37 -9.61 -3.75
CA ILE A 2 11.60 -8.36 -3.63
C ILE A 2 12.50 -7.23 -3.12
N ASN A 3 12.37 -6.06 -3.75
CA ASN A 3 13.10 -4.83 -3.42
C ASN A 3 13.02 -4.52 -1.91
N LYS A 4 14.14 -4.12 -1.29
CA LYS A 4 14.23 -3.82 0.16
C LYS A 4 13.26 -2.71 0.59
N ILE A 5 13.02 -1.72 -0.26
CA ILE A 5 12.08 -0.63 -0.04
C ILE A 5 10.66 -1.17 -0.02
N ILE A 6 10.30 -1.99 -1.01
CA ILE A 6 8.98 -2.64 -1.07
C ILE A 6 8.75 -3.50 0.18
N LYS A 7 9.73 -4.31 0.60
CA LYS A 7 9.62 -5.09 1.85
C LYS A 7 9.37 -4.21 3.08
N LYS A 8 10.07 -3.06 3.18
CA LYS A 8 9.88 -2.09 4.27
C LYS A 8 8.48 -1.47 4.22
N ASN A 9 8.01 -1.10 3.04
CA ASN A 9 6.68 -0.51 2.84
C ASN A 9 5.58 -1.51 3.18
N ILE A 10 5.69 -2.78 2.74
CA ILE A 10 4.76 -3.85 3.11
C ILE A 10 4.70 -4.04 4.63
N ARG A 11 5.85 -3.99 5.32
CA ARG A 11 5.90 -4.07 6.78
C ARG A 11 5.08 -2.96 7.44
N LEU A 12 5.34 -1.71 7.04
CA LEU A 12 4.68 -0.54 7.59
C LEU A 12 3.18 -0.53 7.26
N LEU A 13 2.83 -0.95 6.05
CA LEU A 13 1.44 -1.11 5.63
C LEU A 13 0.73 -2.18 6.47
N SER A 14 1.36 -3.35 6.68
CA SER A 14 0.80 -4.41 7.52
C SER A 14 0.59 -3.92 8.95
N GLU A 15 1.57 -3.20 9.51
CA GLU A 15 1.47 -2.60 10.84
C GLU A 15 0.31 -1.59 10.92
N ARG A 16 0.16 -0.72 9.92
CA ARG A 16 -0.93 0.27 9.81
C ARG A 16 -2.32 -0.38 9.84
N TYR A 17 -2.48 -1.55 9.24
CA TYR A 17 -3.75 -2.28 9.18
C TYR A 17 -3.87 -3.37 10.25
N SER A 18 -2.95 -3.41 11.22
CA SER A 18 -2.93 -4.38 12.32
C SER A 18 -2.83 -5.84 11.85
N HIS A 19 -2.01 -6.08 10.83
CA HIS A 19 -1.62 -7.41 10.37
C HIS A 19 -0.24 -7.78 10.91
N GLU A 20 -0.10 -9.03 11.35
CA GLU A 20 1.19 -9.64 11.66
C GLU A 20 1.93 -9.97 10.36
N ILE A 21 3.24 -9.78 10.36
CA ILE A 21 4.10 -10.07 9.21
C ILE A 21 5.28 -10.95 9.63
N SER A 22 5.57 -11.96 8.81
CA SER A 22 6.71 -12.85 8.98
C SER A 22 7.48 -12.97 7.67
N TYR A 23 8.80 -13.07 7.78
CA TYR A 23 9.71 -13.17 6.64
C TYR A 23 10.40 -14.53 6.67
N PHE A 24 10.23 -15.28 5.60
CA PHE A 24 10.98 -16.50 5.33
C PHE A 24 11.87 -16.27 4.11
N GLU A 25 12.73 -17.25 3.79
CA GLU A 25 13.75 -17.11 2.75
C GLU A 25 13.19 -16.70 1.39
N SER A 26 12.05 -17.27 0.99
CA SER A 26 11.41 -17.06 -0.32
C SER A 26 10.02 -16.42 -0.26
N VAL A 27 9.44 -16.25 0.93
CA VAL A 27 8.05 -15.84 1.11
C VAL A 27 7.90 -14.81 2.23
N ILE A 28 7.04 -13.81 2.00
CA ILE A 28 6.52 -12.91 3.04
C ILE A 28 5.12 -13.39 3.38
N VAL A 29 4.85 -13.65 4.65
CA VAL A 29 3.54 -14.06 5.14
C VAL A 29 2.93 -12.92 5.93
N ILE A 30 1.68 -12.56 5.62
CA ILE A 30 0.92 -11.52 6.31
C ILE A 30 -0.40 -12.12 6.76
N LYS A 31 -0.76 -11.94 8.03
CA LYS A 31 -1.99 -12.49 8.58
C LYS A 31 -2.65 -11.58 9.61
N ASN A 32 -3.95 -11.71 9.77
CA ASN A 32 -4.68 -11.28 10.96
C ASN A 32 -5.75 -12.34 11.29
N GLU A 33 -6.74 -12.00 12.11
CA GLU A 33 -7.84 -12.93 12.47
C GLU A 33 -8.61 -13.47 11.26
N LYS A 34 -8.59 -12.76 10.15
CA LYS A 34 -9.41 -13.05 8.96
C LYS A 34 -8.58 -13.39 7.72
N ASN A 35 -7.51 -12.64 7.47
CA ASN A 35 -6.71 -12.72 6.27
C ASN A 35 -5.47 -13.58 6.52
N PHE A 36 -5.12 -14.38 5.51
CA PHE A 36 -3.85 -15.08 5.40
C PHE A 36 -3.34 -14.87 3.96
N ILE A 37 -2.17 -14.26 3.84
CA ILE A 37 -1.59 -13.79 2.58
C ILE A 37 -0.14 -14.25 2.51
N GLU A 38 0.24 -14.79 1.35
CA GLU A 38 1.61 -15.18 1.05
C GLU A 38 2.09 -14.45 -0.20
N ILE A 39 3.30 -13.93 -0.15
CA ILE A 39 3.90 -13.15 -1.22
C ILE A 39 5.22 -13.79 -1.62
N PHE A 40 5.28 -14.32 -2.84
CA PHE A 40 6.45 -15.00 -3.38
C PHE A 40 7.11 -14.13 -4.45
N SER A 41 8.41 -13.87 -4.30
CA SER A 41 9.20 -13.23 -5.36
C SER A 41 9.30 -14.17 -6.56
N GLN A 42 9.01 -13.68 -7.76
CA GLN A 42 9.25 -14.39 -9.02
C GLN A 42 10.37 -13.71 -9.82
N PHE A 43 10.64 -14.23 -11.02
CA PHE A 43 11.61 -13.65 -11.96
C PHE A 43 11.10 -12.32 -12.54
N LYS A 44 12.05 -11.43 -12.89
CA LYS A 44 11.80 -10.15 -13.60
C LYS A 44 10.74 -9.26 -12.93
N GLU A 45 10.93 -8.93 -11.66
CA GLU A 45 10.06 -8.01 -10.89
C GLU A 45 8.61 -8.47 -10.73
N ASN A 46 8.30 -9.72 -11.07
CA ASN A 46 6.99 -10.30 -10.82
C ASN A 46 6.89 -10.83 -9.40
N VAL A 47 5.68 -10.80 -8.88
CA VAL A 47 5.31 -11.29 -7.56
C VAL A 47 4.06 -12.16 -7.70
N LEU A 48 4.05 -13.29 -7.01
CA LEU A 48 2.84 -14.09 -6.83
C LEU A 48 2.28 -13.82 -5.44
N VAL A 49 1.04 -13.35 -5.40
CA VAL A 49 0.29 -13.15 -4.16
C VAL A 49 -0.76 -14.25 -4.06
N LYS A 50 -0.72 -15.02 -2.97
CA LYS A 50 -1.76 -15.98 -2.60
C LYS A 50 -2.52 -15.44 -1.40
N TYR A 51 -3.83 -15.56 -1.38
CA TYR A 51 -4.62 -15.11 -0.24
C TYR A 51 -5.92 -15.91 -0.09
N ASN A 52 -6.39 -16.03 1.14
CA ASN A 52 -7.60 -16.77 1.45
C ASN A 52 -8.87 -16.04 1.01
N LEU A 53 -9.87 -16.80 0.57
CA LEU A 53 -11.24 -16.42 0.27
C LEU A 53 -12.21 -17.32 1.05
N GLU A 54 -13.51 -16.99 1.08
CA GLU A 54 -14.52 -17.89 1.66
C GLU A 54 -14.50 -19.28 1.00
N LYS A 55 -14.27 -19.32 -0.31
CA LYS A 55 -14.31 -20.55 -1.13
C LYS A 55 -12.95 -21.23 -1.28
N GLY A 56 -11.91 -20.79 -0.56
CA GLY A 56 -10.57 -21.39 -0.65
C GLY A 56 -9.45 -20.36 -0.74
N ILE A 57 -8.60 -20.48 -1.75
CA ILE A 57 -7.43 -19.62 -1.95
C ILE A 57 -7.48 -19.07 -3.38
N ASP A 58 -7.17 -17.79 -3.53
CA ASP A 58 -6.95 -17.16 -4.84
C ASP A 58 -5.46 -16.84 -5.01
N GLU A 59 -5.02 -16.84 -6.26
CA GLU A 59 -3.63 -16.56 -6.63
C GLU A 59 -3.60 -15.51 -7.74
N VAL A 60 -2.78 -14.47 -7.57
CA VAL A 60 -2.63 -13.39 -8.54
C VAL A 60 -1.14 -13.14 -8.79
N LYS A 61 -0.76 -13.17 -10.07
CA LYS A 61 0.58 -12.77 -10.53
C LYS A 61 0.54 -11.31 -10.95
N ILE A 62 1.42 -10.51 -10.38
CA ILE A 62 1.46 -9.06 -10.55
C ILE A 62 2.90 -8.57 -10.67
N GLN A 63 3.09 -7.35 -11.13
CA GLN A 63 4.37 -6.66 -11.00
C GLN A 63 4.56 -6.15 -9.57
N ASP A 64 5.80 -5.98 -9.13
CA ASP A 64 6.11 -5.59 -7.76
C ASP A 64 5.52 -4.22 -7.36
N PHE A 65 5.39 -3.27 -8.30
CA PHE A 65 4.76 -1.98 -8.06
C PHE A 65 3.25 -2.07 -7.83
N GLU A 66 2.58 -3.14 -8.28
CA GLU A 66 1.14 -3.33 -8.13
C GLU A 66 0.75 -3.92 -6.77
N ILE A 67 1.75 -4.33 -5.98
CA ILE A 67 1.54 -5.05 -4.72
C ILE A 67 0.73 -4.24 -3.71
N TYR A 68 0.92 -2.93 -3.68
CA TYR A 68 0.22 -2.08 -2.73
C TYR A 68 -1.27 -2.03 -2.99
N ASP A 69 -1.69 -2.05 -4.25
CA ASP A 69 -3.11 -2.04 -4.61
C ASP A 69 -3.82 -3.31 -4.13
N ILE A 70 -3.23 -4.49 -4.37
CA ILE A 70 -3.76 -5.75 -3.87
C ILE A 70 -3.80 -5.77 -2.34
N LEU A 71 -2.70 -5.43 -1.67
CA LEU A 71 -2.63 -5.52 -0.21
C LEU A 71 -3.62 -4.57 0.47
N ILE A 72 -3.74 -3.32 0.00
CA ILE A 72 -4.68 -2.35 0.58
C ILE A 72 -6.12 -2.84 0.44
N LYS A 73 -6.48 -3.44 -0.70
CA LYS A 73 -7.82 -4.02 -0.90
C LYS A 73 -8.07 -5.20 0.03
N ILE A 74 -7.13 -6.14 0.14
CA ILE A 74 -7.25 -7.29 1.05
C ILE A 74 -7.29 -6.85 2.51
N PHE A 75 -6.54 -5.82 2.90
CA PHE A 75 -6.53 -5.33 4.29
C PHE A 75 -7.83 -4.64 4.67
N ARG A 76 -8.57 -4.09 3.71
CA ARG A 76 -9.80 -3.32 3.95
C ARG A 76 -11.10 -4.09 3.75
N ARG A 77 -11.08 -5.27 3.10
CA ARG A 77 -12.29 -6.04 2.82
C ARG A 77 -13.05 -6.44 4.09
N ARG A 78 -14.37 -6.32 4.03
CA ARG A 78 -15.27 -6.69 5.14
C ARG A 78 -15.63 -8.16 5.14
N ASP A 79 -15.63 -8.80 3.97
CA ASP A 79 -15.84 -10.24 3.79
C ASP A 79 -14.60 -10.89 3.14
N LEU A 80 -14.57 -12.21 2.94
CA LEU A 80 -13.44 -12.87 2.28
C LEU A 80 -13.65 -12.94 0.77
N GLU A 81 -14.06 -11.83 0.16
CA GLU A 81 -14.26 -11.70 -1.27
C GLU A 81 -12.93 -11.59 -2.05
N LYS A 82 -13.01 -11.92 -3.35
CA LYS A 82 -11.93 -11.74 -4.30
C LYS A 82 -11.68 -10.25 -4.56
N VAL A 83 -10.41 -9.86 -4.60
CA VAL A 83 -10.01 -8.50 -4.96
C VAL A 83 -9.46 -8.48 -6.38
N ASN A 84 -9.71 -7.38 -7.09
CA ASN A 84 -9.15 -7.14 -8.43
C ASN A 84 -8.22 -5.93 -8.37
N LEU A 85 -7.19 -5.90 -9.20
CA LEU A 85 -6.37 -4.70 -9.42
C LEU A 85 -7.20 -3.58 -10.05
N ASN A 86 -6.88 -2.34 -9.69
CA ASN A 86 -7.41 -1.19 -10.43
C ASN A 86 -6.76 -1.13 -11.82
N PRO A 87 -7.48 -0.69 -12.85
CA PRO A 87 -7.01 -0.81 -14.23
C PRO A 87 -5.85 0.14 -14.55
N MET A 88 -5.84 1.35 -14.00
CA MET A 88 -4.87 2.37 -14.38
C MET A 88 -3.54 2.26 -13.61
N ASN A 89 -2.64 3.20 -13.86
CA ASN A 89 -1.33 3.25 -13.21
C ASN A 89 -1.44 3.54 -11.70
N PRO A 90 -0.39 3.22 -10.93
CA PRO A 90 -0.31 3.63 -9.53
C PRO A 90 -0.35 5.15 -9.36
N LEU A 91 -1.05 5.61 -8.33
CA LEU A 91 -1.05 7.01 -7.90
C LEU A 91 0.36 7.49 -7.57
N LYS A 92 0.65 8.75 -7.90
CA LYS A 92 1.91 9.47 -7.72
C LYS A 92 1.69 10.75 -6.91
N ILE A 93 2.78 11.47 -6.66
CA ILE A 93 2.72 12.77 -5.98
C ILE A 93 1.95 13.79 -6.81
N ASP A 94 2.09 13.77 -8.14
CA ASP A 94 1.38 14.70 -9.03
C ASP A 94 -0.15 14.57 -8.89
N ASP A 95 -0.67 13.36 -8.63
CA ASP A 95 -2.10 13.15 -8.37
C ASP A 95 -2.58 13.82 -7.07
N ILE A 96 -1.65 14.17 -6.15
CA ILE A 96 -1.95 14.94 -4.93
C ILE A 96 -2.10 16.42 -5.28
N GLU A 97 -1.30 16.94 -6.21
CA GLU A 97 -1.40 18.33 -6.64
C GLU A 97 -2.75 18.62 -7.28
N GLU A 98 -3.24 17.71 -8.14
CA GLU A 98 -4.59 17.79 -8.71
C GLU A 98 -5.68 17.88 -7.63
N GLU A 99 -5.44 17.25 -6.48
CA GLU A 99 -6.40 17.13 -5.39
C GLU A 99 -6.44 18.34 -4.46
N PHE A 100 -5.28 18.95 -4.19
CA PHE A 100 -5.14 20.05 -3.23
C PHE A 100 -4.92 21.43 -3.89
N GLY A 101 -4.58 21.47 -5.18
CA GLY A 101 -4.35 22.70 -5.96
C GLY A 101 -3.11 23.51 -5.57
N ASP A 102 -2.37 23.08 -4.56
CA ASP A 102 -1.14 23.70 -4.06
C ASP A 102 -0.27 22.64 -3.37
N LEU A 103 0.66 22.06 -4.15
CA LEU A 103 1.56 21.02 -3.66
C LEU A 103 2.48 21.55 -2.55
N ASN A 104 2.90 22.81 -2.61
CA ASN A 104 3.78 23.41 -1.59
C ASN A 104 3.09 23.41 -0.22
N LYS A 105 1.80 23.79 -0.18
CA LYS A 105 1.02 23.77 1.06
C LYS A 105 0.84 22.35 1.61
N PHE A 106 0.67 21.36 0.73
CA PHE A 106 0.64 19.96 1.13
C PHE A 106 1.99 19.52 1.73
N GLU A 107 3.10 19.87 1.08
CA GLU A 107 4.45 19.56 1.56
C GLU A 107 4.76 20.23 2.90
N GLU A 108 4.36 21.49 3.10
CA GLU A 108 4.50 22.18 4.38
C GLU A 108 3.74 21.46 5.50
N LYS A 109 2.50 21.06 5.22
CA LYS A 109 1.69 20.25 6.16
C LYS A 109 2.39 18.93 6.47
N LEU A 110 2.89 18.24 5.45
CA LEU A 110 3.59 16.97 5.58
C LEU A 110 4.86 17.11 6.44
N ARG A 111 5.69 18.13 6.16
CA ARG A 111 6.89 18.46 6.94
C ARG A 111 6.55 18.78 8.39
N SER A 112 5.46 19.52 8.64
CA SER A 112 4.97 19.79 9.99
C SER A 112 4.60 18.51 10.74
N LEU A 113 3.89 17.58 10.09
CA LEU A 113 3.51 16.28 10.68
C LEU A 113 4.73 15.40 11.00
N ILE A 114 5.71 15.36 10.10
CA ILE A 114 6.98 14.63 10.29
C ILE A 114 7.77 15.22 11.46
N ASN A 115 7.91 16.55 11.53
CA ASN A 115 8.65 17.23 12.59
C ASN A 115 8.02 17.00 13.98
N LYS A 116 6.69 16.87 14.03
CA LYS A 116 5.94 16.51 15.25
C LYS A 116 6.04 15.02 15.61
N ARG A 117 6.74 14.20 14.82
CA ARG A 117 6.84 12.74 14.98
C ARG A 117 5.46 12.07 15.03
N THR A 118 4.57 12.52 14.15
CA THR A 118 3.22 11.96 14.06
C THR A 118 3.28 10.59 13.39
N ASP A 119 2.97 9.53 14.14
CA ASP A 119 3.00 8.15 13.60
C ASP A 119 1.83 7.86 12.65
N TYR A 120 0.68 8.52 12.82
CA TYR A 120 -0.46 8.38 11.93
C TYR A 120 -1.21 9.69 11.79
N PHE A 121 -1.55 10.06 10.56
CA PHE A 121 -2.45 11.16 10.29
C PHE A 121 -3.27 10.88 9.02
N ASN A 122 -4.60 10.93 9.14
CA ASN A 122 -5.46 10.91 7.97
C ASN A 122 -5.46 12.32 7.34
N ILE A 123 -4.82 12.47 6.19
CA ILE A 123 -4.73 13.77 5.50
C ILE A 123 -6.05 14.09 4.79
N GLY A 124 -6.75 13.07 4.30
CA GLY A 124 -7.98 13.20 3.53
C GLY A 124 -7.72 13.30 2.02
N GLY A 125 -8.64 13.96 1.32
CA GLY A 125 -8.70 14.07 -0.14
C GLY A 125 -10.12 13.78 -0.64
N ASN A 126 -10.47 14.16 -1.87
CA ASN A 126 -11.80 13.83 -2.43
C ASN A 126 -11.74 12.52 -3.21
N ARG A 127 -10.98 12.50 -4.31
CA ARG A 127 -10.70 11.31 -5.12
C ARG A 127 -9.49 10.56 -4.57
N VAL A 128 -8.36 11.25 -4.40
CA VAL A 128 -7.12 10.65 -3.89
C VAL A 128 -7.10 10.75 -2.38
N LEU A 129 -7.39 9.63 -1.69
CA LEU A 129 -7.34 9.55 -0.25
C LEU A 129 -5.90 9.32 0.22
N ILE A 130 -5.42 10.21 1.08
CA ILE A 130 -4.03 10.24 1.55
C ILE A 130 -3.97 9.99 3.05
N GLU A 131 -3.15 9.03 3.44
CA GLU A 131 -2.82 8.77 4.84
C GLU A 131 -1.30 8.80 5.05
N LEU A 132 -0.86 9.50 6.09
CA LEU A 132 0.50 9.40 6.59
C LEU A 132 0.55 8.30 7.64
N TYR A 133 1.48 7.36 7.49
CA TYR A 133 1.84 6.41 8.52
C TYR A 133 3.36 6.33 8.68
N LYS A 134 3.87 6.79 9.83
CA LYS A 134 5.30 6.94 10.11
C LYS A 134 6.01 7.70 9.00
N ASN A 135 6.76 6.98 8.15
CA ASN A 135 7.55 7.55 7.06
C ASN A 135 7.05 7.12 5.67
N ILE A 136 5.79 6.66 5.55
CA ILE A 136 5.14 6.35 4.28
C ILE A 136 3.87 7.15 4.07
N LEU A 137 3.62 7.54 2.82
CA LEU A 137 2.31 8.00 2.37
C LEU A 137 1.58 6.85 1.70
N ILE A 138 0.35 6.61 2.13
CA ILE A 138 -0.55 5.61 1.53
C ILE A 138 -1.55 6.38 0.69
N LEU A 139 -1.51 6.15 -0.62
CA LEU A 139 -2.40 6.77 -1.60
C LEU A 139 -3.43 5.75 -2.07
N ARG A 140 -4.70 6.13 -2.06
CA ARG A 140 -5.80 5.29 -2.56
C ARG A 140 -6.73 6.12 -3.43
N ASP A 141 -7.24 5.50 -4.48
CA ASP A 141 -8.26 6.11 -5.31
C ASP A 141 -9.65 5.69 -4.83
N ASP A 142 -10.47 6.64 -4.38
CA ASP A 142 -11.81 6.36 -3.85
C ASP A 142 -12.77 5.85 -4.93
N ILE A 143 -12.57 6.29 -6.20
CA ILE A 143 -13.37 5.84 -7.34
C ILE A 143 -12.86 4.53 -7.95
N GLY A 144 -11.70 4.03 -7.52
CA GLY A 144 -11.14 2.75 -7.96
C GLY A 144 -10.60 2.72 -9.41
N ALA A 145 -10.20 3.86 -9.98
CA ALA A 145 -9.63 3.90 -11.34
C ALA A 145 -8.11 3.63 -11.33
N SER A 146 -7.38 4.34 -10.47
CA SER A 146 -5.92 4.25 -10.31
C SER A 146 -5.52 3.25 -9.23
N LYS A 147 -4.40 2.55 -9.44
CA LYS A 147 -3.86 1.62 -8.43
C LYS A 147 -3.43 2.39 -7.20
N SER A 148 -3.76 1.85 -6.03
CA SER A 148 -3.25 2.38 -4.77
C SER A 148 -1.73 2.26 -4.73
N ASN A 149 -1.05 3.19 -4.06
CA ASN A 149 0.40 3.23 -4.00
C ASN A 149 0.90 3.59 -2.60
N VAL A 150 2.17 3.26 -2.32
CA VAL A 150 2.86 3.63 -1.09
C VAL A 150 4.17 4.32 -1.43
N ILE A 151 4.29 5.59 -1.04
CA ILE A 151 5.47 6.43 -1.27
C ILE A 151 6.32 6.45 0.01
N ASN A 152 7.62 6.21 -0.11
CA ASN A 152 8.54 6.19 1.03
C ASN A 152 9.26 7.53 1.18
N LEU A 153 8.87 8.30 2.18
CA LEU A 153 9.39 9.66 2.41
C LEU A 153 10.89 9.70 2.73
N SER A 154 11.46 8.59 3.21
CA SER A 154 12.90 8.54 3.51
C SER A 154 13.77 8.35 2.26
N ASN A 155 13.20 7.83 1.18
CA ASN A 155 13.95 7.48 -0.04
C ASN A 155 13.54 8.34 -1.24
N ASP A 156 12.26 8.68 -1.34
CA ASP A 156 11.68 9.33 -2.51
C ASP A 156 11.82 10.87 -2.49
N LYS A 157 12.51 11.43 -1.49
CA LYS A 157 12.78 12.88 -1.28
C LYS A 157 11.60 13.76 -1.73
N ILE A 158 10.63 13.92 -0.83
CA ILE A 158 9.68 15.05 -0.84
C ILE A 158 10.27 16.17 0.03
#